data_AF-A0A8H8D1Y0-F1
#
_entry.id   AF-A0A8H8D1Y0-F1
#
_cell.length_a   1.000
_cell.length_b   1.000
_cell.length_c   1.000
_cell.angle_alpha   90.00
_cell.angle_beta   90.00
_cell.angle_gamma   90.00
#
_symmetry.space_group_name_H-M   'P 1'
#
loop_
_entity.id
_entity.type
_entity.pdbx_description
1 polymer ?
#
loop_
_entity_poly.entity_id
_entity_poly.type
_entity_poly.pdbx_seq_one_letter_code
_entity_poly.pdbx_strand_id
1 'polypeptide(L)'
;METMMLAALPLLFLSSCLPAFVVAQGPADPRLTGTWTTKSMKVFTGSAFYDPIKDRLKEPSLTGISYSFTADGFYEEAYFRAISNPTTPDCPSGIMQFQHGTYRVEPNGSMILTPFDSDGRQLISNRCAGKYAEYTRYTQKEVFQRYEILIDPYNRVERLNMFQFDGSPLNPMYLAFRQPQMHPTHTLNPIHTKGAPKATAISERKVNAKRAKRSEAKAAEFEFAQSPLSKNSFVKRMNYYHSRMEKLSGTDKLWWIGLIMTSVGSLALIYR
;
A
#
# COMPACT_ATOMS: atom_id res chain seq x y z
N MET A 1 -54.20 34.75 -56.54
CA MET A 1 -53.03 34.76 -57.43
C MET A 1 -51.81 34.57 -56.54
N GLU A 2 -51.46 33.31 -56.31
CA GLU A 2 -50.36 32.59 -57.01
C GLU A 2 -49.03 32.84 -56.29
N THR A 3 -48.64 31.92 -55.39
CA THR A 3 -47.67 30.81 -55.60
C THR A 3 -46.21 31.28 -55.65
N MET A 4 -45.39 30.88 -54.67
CA MET A 4 -44.50 29.71 -54.81
C MET A 4 -43.62 29.50 -53.56
N MET A 5 -43.50 28.21 -53.22
CA MET A 5 -42.60 27.60 -52.25
C MET A 5 -41.12 27.88 -52.56
N LEU A 6 -40.26 27.84 -51.54
CA LEU A 6 -39.02 27.05 -51.64
C LEU A 6 -38.58 26.55 -50.25
N ALA A 7 -38.24 25.26 -50.23
CA ALA A 7 -38.01 24.43 -49.07
C ALA A 7 -36.59 24.59 -48.49
N ALA A 8 -36.43 24.43 -47.17
CA ALA A 8 -35.21 23.92 -46.55
C ALA A 8 -35.48 23.35 -45.14
N LEU A 9 -35.55 22.02 -45.04
CA LEU A 9 -35.12 21.22 -43.88
C LEU A 9 -33.87 20.44 -44.36
N PRO A 10 -32.96 19.91 -43.51
CA PRO A 10 -33.09 19.65 -42.07
C PRO A 10 -31.82 19.96 -41.24
N LEU A 11 -31.92 20.05 -39.91
CA LEU A 11 -30.84 19.55 -39.04
C LEU A 11 -31.39 19.23 -37.64
N LEU A 12 -31.78 17.97 -37.46
CA LEU A 12 -32.09 17.40 -36.16
C LEU A 12 -30.79 17.23 -35.37
N PHE A 13 -30.49 18.15 -34.47
CA PHE A 13 -29.52 17.91 -33.40
C PHE A 13 -30.18 17.00 -32.35
N LEU A 14 -30.08 15.67 -32.55
CA LEU A 14 -30.27 14.73 -31.45
C LEU A 14 -29.10 14.88 -30.48
N SER A 15 -29.28 15.74 -29.48
CA SER A 15 -28.46 15.77 -28.28
C SER A 15 -28.63 14.46 -27.53
N SER A 16 -27.78 13.48 -27.86
CA SER A 16 -27.59 12.25 -27.09
C SER A 16 -27.02 12.62 -25.72
N CYS A 17 -27.90 12.85 -24.76
CA CYS A 17 -27.54 12.94 -23.36
C CYS A 17 -27.31 11.50 -22.87
N LEU A 18 -26.05 11.05 -22.90
CA LEU A 18 -25.63 9.86 -22.20
C LEU A 18 -25.96 10.06 -20.70
N PRO A 19 -26.74 9.18 -20.06
CA PRO A 19 -26.86 9.23 -18.61
C PRO A 19 -25.50 8.86 -18.03
N ALA A 20 -24.77 9.86 -17.53
CA ALA A 20 -23.75 9.61 -16.54
C ALA A 20 -24.46 9.00 -15.33
N PHE A 21 -24.29 7.70 -15.11
CA PHE A 21 -24.72 7.06 -13.88
C PHE A 21 -23.83 7.60 -12.76
N VAL A 22 -24.19 8.76 -12.22
CA VAL A 22 -23.71 9.19 -10.91
C VAL A 22 -24.48 8.33 -9.92
N VAL A 23 -23.84 7.24 -9.46
CA VAL A 23 -24.30 6.56 -8.25
C VAL A 23 -24.15 7.59 -7.14
N ALA A 24 -25.26 8.18 -6.71
CA ALA A 24 -25.32 8.96 -5.49
C ALA A 24 -25.05 7.99 -4.33
N GLN A 25 -23.76 7.80 -4.02
CA GLN A 25 -23.35 7.15 -2.79
C GLN A 25 -23.78 8.09 -1.65
N GLY A 26 -24.35 7.54 -0.58
CA GLY A 26 -24.68 8.32 0.61
C GLY A 26 -23.49 9.19 1.04
N PRO A 27 -23.71 10.35 1.68
CA PRO A 27 -22.65 11.31 1.95
C PRO A 27 -21.48 10.61 2.65
N ALA A 28 -20.35 10.53 1.96
CA ALA A 28 -19.12 10.02 2.55
C ALA A 28 -18.80 10.86 3.79
N ASP A 29 -18.50 10.21 4.92
CA ASP A 29 -18.09 10.92 6.13
C ASP A 29 -16.85 11.77 5.80
N PRO A 30 -16.92 13.12 5.82
CA PRO A 30 -15.80 13.96 5.43
C PRO A 30 -14.59 13.75 6.35
N ARG A 31 -14.79 13.24 7.56
CA ARG A 31 -13.71 12.93 8.51
C ARG A 31 -12.90 11.71 8.10
N LEU A 32 -13.48 10.79 7.34
CA LEU A 32 -12.81 9.59 6.84
C LEU A 32 -11.83 9.91 5.72
N THR A 33 -12.03 11.03 5.02
CA THR A 33 -11.21 11.41 3.86
C THR A 33 -9.75 11.65 4.28
N GLY A 34 -8.84 10.97 3.61
CA GLY A 34 -7.40 11.04 3.85
C GLY A 34 -6.71 9.67 3.78
N THR A 35 -5.41 9.69 4.00
CA THR A 35 -4.56 8.51 4.13
C THR A 35 -4.33 8.19 5.60
N TRP A 36 -4.69 6.98 5.98
CA TRP A 36 -4.55 6.41 7.31
C TRP A 36 -3.47 5.34 7.27
N THR A 37 -2.60 5.31 8.28
CA THR A 37 -1.53 4.31 8.37
C THR A 37 -1.36 3.83 9.81
N THR A 38 -1.01 2.57 9.98
CA THR A 38 -0.64 2.02 11.30
C THR A 38 0.62 2.71 11.88
N LYS A 39 0.84 2.53 13.18
CA LYS A 39 1.87 3.23 13.98
C LYS A 39 3.29 3.22 13.40
N SER A 40 3.68 2.24 12.58
CA SER A 40 5.01 2.22 11.97
C SER A 40 5.25 3.39 11.03
N MET A 41 4.18 3.96 10.42
CA MET A 41 4.23 5.03 9.43
C MET A 41 5.23 4.73 8.30
N LYS A 42 5.35 3.45 7.90
CA LYS A 42 6.20 3.02 6.78
C LYS A 42 5.42 2.51 5.59
N VAL A 43 4.18 2.08 5.80
CA VAL A 43 3.29 1.63 4.73
C VAL A 43 2.35 2.79 4.39
N PHE A 44 2.37 3.20 3.13
CA PHE A 44 1.50 4.23 2.59
C PHE A 44 0.96 3.74 1.26
N THR A 45 -0.30 4.03 0.98
CA THR A 45 -0.89 3.85 -0.35
C THR A 45 -0.24 4.79 -1.38
N GLY A 46 -0.57 4.56 -2.64
CA GLY A 46 -0.14 5.30 -3.82
C GLY A 46 1.16 4.75 -4.40
N SER A 47 1.85 5.61 -5.14
CA SER A 47 3.10 5.28 -5.84
C SER A 47 4.24 4.80 -4.92
N ALA A 48 4.11 5.02 -3.61
CA ALA A 48 5.05 4.53 -2.60
C ALA A 48 5.00 3.01 -2.43
N PHE A 49 3.86 2.37 -2.72
CA PHE A 49 3.63 0.95 -2.47
C PHE A 49 3.41 0.12 -3.74
N TYR A 50 2.74 0.66 -4.75
CA TYR A 50 2.54 -0.03 -6.04
C TYR A 50 3.00 0.86 -7.20
N ASP A 51 3.56 0.24 -8.23
CA ASP A 51 3.91 0.88 -9.51
C ASP A 51 3.11 0.19 -10.63
N PRO A 52 2.04 0.83 -11.13
CA PRO A 52 1.19 0.22 -12.15
C PRO A 52 1.87 0.13 -13.51
N ILE A 53 2.87 0.99 -13.80
CA ILE A 53 3.57 0.99 -15.09
C ILE A 53 4.53 -0.19 -15.16
N LYS A 54 5.23 -0.48 -14.06
CA LYS A 54 6.19 -1.59 -13.97
C LYS A 54 5.58 -2.87 -13.39
N ASP A 55 4.29 -2.85 -13.08
CA ASP A 55 3.52 -3.88 -12.38
C ASP A 55 4.31 -4.54 -11.23
N ARG A 56 4.77 -3.72 -10.28
CA ARG A 56 5.51 -4.21 -9.10
C ARG A 56 5.02 -3.58 -7.82
N LEU A 57 5.08 -4.37 -6.75
CA LEU A 57 4.97 -3.87 -5.38
C LEU A 57 6.34 -3.40 -4.88
N LYS A 58 6.35 -2.32 -4.10
CA LYS A 58 7.55 -1.72 -3.48
C LYS A 58 7.51 -2.01 -1.99
N GLU A 59 8.45 -2.83 -1.53
CA GLU A 59 8.50 -3.27 -0.14
C GLU A 59 8.83 -2.11 0.82
N PRO A 60 7.96 -1.82 1.80
CA PRO A 60 8.24 -0.86 2.85
C PRO A 60 9.31 -1.34 3.84
N SER A 61 9.97 -0.42 4.54
CA SER A 61 11.00 -0.79 5.52
C SER A 61 10.47 -1.47 6.79
N LEU A 62 9.19 -1.30 7.12
CA LEU A 62 8.52 -1.92 8.27
C LEU A 62 7.11 -2.35 7.89
N THR A 63 6.60 -3.39 8.56
CA THR A 63 5.23 -3.86 8.40
C THR A 63 4.21 -2.80 8.83
N GLY A 64 3.02 -2.90 8.27
CA GLY A 64 1.93 -1.98 8.52
C GLY A 64 0.77 -2.17 7.55
N ILE A 65 -0.28 -1.41 7.82
CA ILE A 65 -1.49 -1.36 6.99
C ILE A 65 -1.77 0.13 6.73
N SER A 66 -2.23 0.44 5.53
CA SER A 66 -2.66 1.77 5.16
C SER A 66 -3.91 1.70 4.29
N TYR A 67 -4.79 2.66 4.51
CA TYR A 67 -5.96 2.91 3.68
C TYR A 67 -6.00 4.39 3.28
N SER A 68 -6.40 4.67 2.05
CA SER A 68 -6.76 6.01 1.60
C SER A 68 -8.22 6.03 1.17
N PHE A 69 -8.93 7.08 1.57
CA PHE A 69 -10.33 7.30 1.19
C PHE A 69 -10.48 8.69 0.58
N THR A 70 -11.18 8.78 -0.54
CA THR A 70 -11.56 10.05 -1.17
C THR A 70 -13.02 10.41 -0.85
N ALA A 71 -13.34 11.70 -0.86
CA ALA A 71 -14.71 12.17 -0.68
C ALA A 71 -15.67 11.64 -1.77
N ASP A 72 -15.15 11.29 -2.94
CA ASP A 72 -15.89 10.77 -4.09
C ASP A 72 -16.19 9.26 -4.00
N GLY A 73 -15.89 8.62 -2.87
CA GLY A 73 -16.22 7.21 -2.65
C GLY A 73 -15.21 6.20 -3.22
N PHE A 74 -13.97 6.63 -3.45
CA PHE A 74 -12.88 5.71 -3.85
C PHE A 74 -11.96 5.41 -2.69
N TYR A 75 -11.40 4.20 -2.70
CA TYR A 75 -10.42 3.77 -1.72
C TYR A 75 -9.23 3.08 -2.37
N GLU A 76 -8.14 3.06 -1.63
CA GLU A 76 -6.99 2.21 -1.88
C GLU A 76 -6.49 1.65 -0.56
N GLU A 77 -5.97 0.43 -0.59
CA GLU A 77 -5.32 -0.21 0.55
C GLU A 77 -3.91 -0.68 0.20
N ALA A 78 -3.07 -0.69 1.24
CA ALA A 78 -1.73 -1.23 1.19
C ALA A 78 -1.46 -2.03 2.47
N TYR A 79 -1.18 -3.31 2.32
CA TYR A 79 -0.90 -4.22 3.41
C TYR A 79 0.51 -4.76 3.29
N PHE A 80 1.30 -4.64 4.34
CA PHE A 80 2.55 -5.38 4.47
C PHE A 80 2.62 -6.03 5.85
N ARG A 81 2.54 -7.37 5.89
CA ARG A 81 2.44 -8.14 7.12
C ARG A 81 3.37 -9.35 7.08
N ALA A 82 3.82 -9.76 8.27
CA ALA A 82 4.44 -11.06 8.44
C ALA A 82 3.35 -12.11 8.71
N ILE A 83 3.48 -13.28 8.10
CA ILE A 83 2.67 -14.47 8.37
C ILE A 83 3.52 -15.40 9.22
N SER A 84 3.06 -15.65 10.45
CA SER A 84 3.68 -16.60 11.36
C SER A 84 3.39 -18.04 10.95
N ASN A 85 4.40 -18.92 11.03
CA ASN A 85 4.25 -20.36 10.84
C ASN A 85 4.58 -21.08 12.16
N PRO A 86 3.58 -21.42 13.00
CA PRO A 86 3.85 -22.02 14.32
C PRO A 86 4.45 -23.43 14.24
N THR A 87 4.20 -24.16 13.15
CA THR A 87 4.78 -25.49 12.93
C THR A 87 6.27 -25.40 12.60
N THR A 88 6.69 -24.35 11.89
CA THR A 88 8.10 -24.09 11.56
C THR A 88 8.45 -22.61 11.83
N PRO A 89 8.72 -22.25 13.10
CA PRO A 89 8.92 -20.85 13.51
C PRO A 89 10.10 -20.16 12.81
N ASP A 90 11.11 -20.90 12.39
CA ASP A 90 12.27 -20.39 11.65
C ASP A 90 11.95 -19.98 10.20
N CYS A 91 10.73 -20.27 9.74
CA CYS A 91 10.24 -20.07 8.38
C CYS A 91 9.05 -19.09 8.31
N PRO A 92 9.20 -17.82 8.78
CA PRO A 92 8.15 -16.83 8.59
C PRO A 92 8.02 -16.48 7.11
N SER A 93 6.80 -16.12 6.71
CA SER A 93 6.51 -15.58 5.38
C SER A 93 6.15 -14.10 5.46
N GLY A 94 6.41 -13.34 4.41
CA GLY A 94 5.96 -11.96 4.27
C GLY A 94 4.87 -11.88 3.20
N ILE A 95 3.82 -11.11 3.46
CA ILE A 95 2.76 -10.85 2.48
C ILE A 95 2.62 -9.34 2.25
N MET A 96 2.56 -8.96 0.98
CA MET A 96 2.19 -7.64 0.54
C MET A 96 0.91 -7.73 -0.29
N GLN A 97 -0.08 -6.88 0.01
CA GLN A 97 -1.33 -6.82 -0.75
C GLN A 97 -1.67 -5.38 -1.09
N PHE A 98 -2.09 -5.17 -2.33
CA PHE A 98 -2.58 -3.91 -2.87
C PHE A 98 -3.94 -4.17 -3.49
N GLN A 99 -4.93 -3.34 -3.18
CA GLN A 99 -6.17 -3.28 -3.92
C GLN A 99 -6.76 -1.86 -3.84
N HIS A 100 -7.56 -1.50 -4.82
CA HIS A 100 -8.23 -0.20 -4.86
C HIS A 100 -9.56 -0.33 -5.60
N GLY A 101 -10.47 0.60 -5.39
CA GLY A 101 -11.80 0.55 -5.97
C GLY A 101 -12.74 1.56 -5.33
N THR A 102 -14.00 1.18 -5.16
CA THR A 102 -15.03 2.04 -4.57
C THR A 102 -15.42 1.56 -3.17
N TYR A 103 -15.77 2.50 -2.30
CA TYR A 103 -16.32 2.20 -1.00
C TYR A 103 -17.69 2.84 -0.83
N ARG A 104 -18.49 2.30 0.08
CA ARG A 104 -19.75 2.92 0.54
C ARG A 104 -19.92 2.70 2.02
N VAL A 105 -20.54 3.67 2.67
CA VAL A 105 -20.97 3.57 4.07
C VAL A 105 -22.48 3.37 4.06
N GLU A 106 -22.92 2.25 4.63
CA GLU A 106 -24.34 1.92 4.75
C GLU A 106 -24.99 2.70 5.90
N PRO A 107 -26.32 2.89 5.87
CA PRO A 107 -27.04 3.60 6.93
C PRO A 107 -26.90 2.98 8.33
N ASN A 108 -26.57 1.70 8.41
CA ASN A 108 -26.29 0.99 9.68
C ASN A 108 -24.86 1.25 10.22
N GLY A 109 -24.04 2.04 9.53
CA GLY A 109 -22.66 2.36 9.89
C GLY A 109 -21.62 1.36 9.38
N SER A 110 -22.02 0.31 8.66
CA SER A 110 -21.07 -0.62 8.03
C SER A 110 -20.41 0.02 6.81
N MET A 111 -19.19 -0.39 6.52
CA MET A 111 -18.43 0.08 5.35
C MET A 111 -18.12 -1.09 4.44
N ILE A 112 -18.44 -0.94 3.15
CA ILE A 112 -18.23 -1.98 2.13
C ILE A 112 -17.24 -1.46 1.10
N LEU A 113 -16.19 -2.22 0.85
CA LEU A 113 -15.11 -1.92 -0.08
C LEU A 113 -15.17 -2.90 -1.25
N THR A 114 -15.30 -2.38 -2.45
CA THR A 114 -15.47 -3.14 -3.68
C THR A 114 -14.28 -2.85 -4.59
N PRO A 115 -13.31 -3.78 -4.73
CA PRO A 115 -12.12 -3.55 -5.53
C PRO A 115 -12.44 -3.54 -7.04
N PHE A 116 -11.55 -2.96 -7.83
CA PHE A 116 -11.50 -3.23 -9.27
C PHE A 116 -10.82 -4.58 -9.53
N ASP A 117 -11.57 -5.52 -10.09
CA ASP A 117 -11.20 -6.95 -10.15
C ASP A 117 -9.83 -7.25 -10.80
N SER A 118 -9.39 -6.41 -11.75
CA SER A 118 -8.15 -6.65 -12.49
C SER A 118 -6.90 -6.07 -11.83
N ASP A 119 -7.05 -5.22 -10.83
CA ASP A 119 -5.97 -4.32 -10.39
C ASP A 119 -5.26 -4.79 -9.13
N GLY A 120 -5.94 -5.53 -8.26
CA GLY A 120 -5.31 -5.94 -7.02
C GLY A 120 -4.13 -6.89 -7.27
N ARG A 121 -3.12 -6.79 -6.38
CA ARG A 121 -1.85 -7.50 -6.45
C ARG A 121 -1.50 -8.05 -5.09
N GLN A 122 -0.96 -9.26 -5.08
CA GLN A 122 -0.46 -9.90 -3.89
C GLN A 122 0.94 -10.45 -4.16
N LEU A 123 1.85 -10.23 -3.23
CA LEU A 123 3.18 -10.81 -3.23
C LEU A 123 3.37 -11.59 -1.93
N ILE A 124 3.67 -12.89 -2.05
CA ILE A 124 4.01 -13.75 -0.93
C ILE A 124 5.48 -14.14 -1.05
N SER A 125 6.24 -13.83 0.00
CA SER A 125 7.63 -14.24 0.14
C SER A 125 7.73 -15.29 1.25
N ASN A 126 8.28 -16.46 0.93
CA ASN A 126 8.54 -17.51 1.91
C ASN A 126 10.01 -17.90 1.84
N ARG A 127 10.75 -17.62 2.92
CA ARG A 127 12.19 -17.87 3.02
C ARG A 127 12.54 -19.35 2.82
N CYS A 128 11.67 -20.26 3.24
CA CYS A 128 11.95 -21.69 3.25
C CYS A 128 11.44 -22.41 2.00
N ALA A 129 10.49 -21.83 1.27
CA ALA A 129 9.97 -22.42 0.03
C ALA A 129 10.86 -22.14 -1.19
N GLY A 130 11.70 -21.11 -1.16
CA GLY A 130 12.61 -20.81 -2.27
C GLY A 130 13.23 -19.42 -2.22
N LYS A 131 13.91 -19.07 -3.32
CA LYS A 131 14.60 -17.77 -3.48
C LYS A 131 13.71 -16.67 -4.09
N TYR A 132 12.55 -17.05 -4.62
CA TYR A 132 11.67 -16.13 -5.33
C TYR A 132 10.36 -15.96 -4.57
N ALA A 133 9.81 -14.75 -4.62
CA ALA A 133 8.47 -14.47 -4.15
C ALA A 133 7.44 -14.82 -5.22
N GLU A 134 6.25 -15.23 -4.80
CA GLU A 134 5.11 -15.47 -5.66
C GLU A 134 4.33 -14.16 -5.82
N TYR A 135 4.08 -13.75 -7.07
CA TYR A 135 3.33 -12.54 -7.40
C TYR A 135 2.07 -12.91 -8.18
N THR A 136 0.91 -12.59 -7.62
CA THR A 136 -0.40 -12.98 -8.15
C THR A 136 -1.37 -11.80 -8.17
N ARG A 137 -2.40 -11.91 -9.00
CA ARG A 137 -3.55 -11.00 -8.92
C ARG A 137 -4.37 -11.33 -7.68
N TYR A 138 -4.93 -10.30 -7.06
CA TYR A 138 -5.72 -10.41 -5.85
C TYR A 138 -6.98 -9.58 -6.02
N THR A 139 -8.12 -10.13 -5.60
CA THR A 139 -9.38 -9.39 -5.52
C THR A 139 -10.14 -9.93 -4.33
N GLN A 140 -10.40 -9.06 -3.35
CA GLN A 140 -11.20 -9.43 -2.19
C GLN A 140 -12.10 -8.25 -1.83
N LYS A 141 -13.40 -8.51 -1.82
CA LYS A 141 -14.37 -7.56 -1.28
C LYS A 141 -14.25 -7.54 0.24
N GLU A 142 -14.06 -6.36 0.82
CA GLU A 142 -13.98 -6.20 2.29
C GLU A 142 -15.26 -5.58 2.85
N VAL A 143 -15.69 -6.09 3.99
CA VAL A 143 -16.85 -5.58 4.74
C VAL A 143 -16.40 -5.32 6.16
N PHE A 144 -16.53 -4.07 6.58
CA PHE A 144 -16.32 -3.62 7.94
C PHE A 144 -17.66 -3.45 8.62
N GLN A 145 -17.86 -4.09 9.77
CA GLN A 145 -19.10 -4.00 10.53
C GLN A 145 -19.37 -2.56 10.96
N ARG A 146 -18.32 -1.85 11.36
CA ARG A 146 -18.34 -0.44 11.76
C ARG A 146 -16.93 0.15 11.71
N TYR A 147 -16.86 1.48 11.76
CA TYR A 147 -15.62 2.22 11.97
C TYR A 147 -15.87 3.37 12.95
N GLU A 148 -14.81 3.86 13.58
CA GLU A 148 -14.85 5.00 14.47
C GLU A 148 -13.62 5.88 14.24
N ILE A 149 -13.85 7.19 14.22
CA ILE A 149 -12.80 8.20 14.10
C ILE A 149 -12.80 9.00 15.39
N LEU A 150 -11.67 8.99 16.07
CA LEU A 150 -11.50 9.63 17.38
C LEU A 150 -10.13 10.31 17.44
N ILE A 151 -9.96 11.25 18.36
CA ILE A 151 -8.66 11.86 18.62
C ILE A 151 -7.96 11.02 19.67
N ASP A 152 -6.78 10.49 19.33
CA ASP A 152 -6.00 9.66 20.26
C ASP A 152 -5.62 10.48 21.51
N PRO A 153 -5.98 10.04 22.72
CA PRO A 153 -5.76 10.84 23.93
C PRO A 153 -4.27 11.05 24.24
N TYR A 154 -3.42 10.12 23.80
CA TYR A 154 -1.97 10.16 24.03
C TYR A 154 -1.25 11.00 22.97
N ASN A 155 -1.44 10.70 21.69
CA ASN A 155 -0.71 11.38 20.61
C ASN A 155 -1.41 12.65 20.10
N ARG A 156 -2.67 12.91 20.46
CA ARG A 156 -3.51 14.03 19.97
C ARG A 156 -3.65 14.07 18.43
N VAL A 157 -3.52 12.93 17.78
CA VAL A 157 -3.72 12.74 16.33
C VAL A 157 -5.03 11.99 16.10
N GLU A 158 -5.70 12.25 14.97
CA GLU A 158 -6.85 11.45 14.59
C GLU A 158 -6.47 9.98 14.37
N ARG A 159 -7.30 9.11 14.93
CA ARG A 159 -7.19 7.67 14.91
C ARG A 159 -8.46 7.08 14.30
N LEU A 160 -8.27 6.27 13.28
CA LEU A 160 -9.29 5.44 12.66
C LEU A 160 -9.18 4.03 13.22
N ASN A 161 -10.22 3.58 13.89
CA ASN A 161 -10.40 2.18 14.25
C ASN A 161 -11.47 1.58 13.36
N MET A 162 -11.16 0.44 12.75
CA MET A 162 -12.07 -0.29 11.87
C MET A 162 -12.30 -1.68 12.45
N PHE A 163 -13.51 -2.20 12.29
CA PHE A 163 -13.91 -3.49 12.84
C PHE A 163 -14.33 -4.39 11.69
N GLN A 164 -13.68 -5.55 11.58
CA GLN A 164 -13.92 -6.55 10.55
C GLN A 164 -15.39 -7.02 10.56
N PHE A 165 -15.78 -7.84 9.58
CA PHE A 165 -17.15 -8.33 9.46
C PHE A 165 -17.65 -9.10 10.70
N ASP A 166 -16.73 -9.71 11.46
CA ASP A 166 -16.97 -10.45 12.71
C ASP A 166 -16.94 -9.55 13.96
N GLY A 167 -16.69 -8.25 13.79
CA GLY A 167 -16.53 -7.28 14.87
C GLY A 167 -15.13 -7.26 15.49
N SER A 168 -14.19 -8.10 15.02
CA SER A 168 -12.81 -8.07 15.49
C SER A 168 -12.13 -6.76 15.08
N PRO A 169 -11.45 -6.05 16.00
CA PRO A 169 -10.78 -4.80 15.67
C PRO A 169 -9.59 -5.06 14.73
N LEU A 170 -9.44 -4.19 13.72
CA LEU A 170 -8.17 -4.05 13.00
C LEU A 170 -7.17 -3.24 13.81
N ASN A 171 -5.91 -3.32 13.41
CA ASN A 171 -4.87 -2.47 13.98
C ASN A 171 -5.27 -0.99 13.83
N PRO A 172 -5.19 -0.19 14.90
CA PRO A 172 -5.55 1.22 14.84
C PRO A 172 -4.64 1.96 13.86
N MET A 173 -5.25 2.83 13.06
CA MET A 173 -4.55 3.64 12.07
C MET A 173 -4.64 5.10 12.45
N TYR A 174 -3.62 5.87 12.08
CA TYR A 174 -3.52 7.30 12.36
C TYR A 174 -3.51 8.06 11.05
N LEU A 175 -4.11 9.23 11.05
CA LEU A 175 -4.12 10.10 9.88
C LEU A 175 -2.70 10.54 9.54
N ALA A 176 -2.22 10.15 8.36
CA ALA A 176 -0.92 10.59 7.83
C ALA A 176 -1.07 11.82 6.95
N PHE A 177 -2.06 11.82 6.06
CA PHE A 177 -2.29 12.90 5.10
C PHE A 177 -3.79 13.16 4.96
N ARG A 178 -4.20 14.42 4.98
CA ARG A 178 -5.59 14.81 4.65
C ARG A 178 -5.89 14.67 3.18
N GLN A 179 -4.91 14.93 2.32
CA GLN A 179 -5.01 14.64 0.90
C GLN A 179 -4.74 13.15 0.69
N PRO A 180 -5.71 12.39 0.17
CA PRO A 180 -5.55 10.95 -0.05
C PRO A 180 -4.41 10.68 -1.04
N GLN A 181 -3.42 9.90 -0.60
CA GLN A 181 -2.32 9.42 -1.42
C GLN A 181 -2.72 8.08 -2.04
N MET A 182 -3.21 8.08 -3.27
CA MET A 182 -3.61 6.85 -3.97
C MET A 182 -3.42 6.98 -5.48
N HIS A 183 -3.54 5.84 -6.18
CA HIS A 183 -3.54 5.80 -7.63
C HIS A 183 -4.82 6.43 -8.21
N PRO A 184 -4.83 6.73 -9.53
CA PRO A 184 -6.02 7.22 -10.19
C PRO A 184 -7.24 6.33 -9.97
N THR A 185 -8.41 6.95 -9.83
CA THR A 185 -9.70 6.32 -9.46
C THR A 185 -10.39 5.62 -10.65
N HIS A 186 -9.63 4.87 -11.43
CA HIS A 186 -10.10 4.06 -12.54
C HIS A 186 -9.28 2.76 -12.61
N THR A 187 -9.75 1.81 -13.42
CA THR A 187 -9.04 0.55 -13.63
C THR A 187 -7.66 0.79 -14.25
N LEU A 188 -6.60 0.43 -13.53
CA LEU A 188 -5.20 0.62 -13.91
C LEU A 188 -4.74 -0.41 -14.94
N ASN A 189 -5.20 -1.65 -14.80
CA ASN A 189 -4.77 -2.79 -15.61
C ASN A 189 -5.96 -3.55 -16.20
N PRO A 190 -6.66 -3.00 -17.21
CA PRO A 190 -7.84 -3.66 -17.77
C PRO A 190 -7.50 -5.01 -18.39
N ILE A 191 -8.22 -6.06 -17.99
CA ILE A 191 -8.16 -7.36 -18.66
C ILE A 191 -9.12 -7.28 -19.85
N HIS A 192 -8.61 -7.39 -21.07
CA HIS A 192 -9.47 -7.52 -22.25
C HIS A 192 -10.23 -8.85 -22.20
N THR A 193 -11.39 -8.89 -21.56
CA THR A 193 -12.38 -9.92 -21.82
C THR A 193 -12.94 -9.62 -23.21
N LYS A 194 -12.31 -10.16 -24.26
CA LYS A 194 -12.84 -10.10 -25.61
C LYS A 194 -14.18 -10.84 -25.61
N GLY A 195 -15.28 -10.11 -25.41
CA GLY A 195 -16.52 -10.46 -26.08
C GLY A 195 -16.18 -10.54 -27.56
N ALA A 196 -16.35 -11.72 -28.15
CA ALA A 196 -15.97 -11.99 -29.54
C ALA A 196 -16.55 -10.90 -30.46
N PRO A 197 -15.71 -10.04 -31.08
CA PRO A 197 -16.17 -9.28 -32.22
C PRO A 197 -16.17 -10.24 -33.38
N LYS A 198 -17.35 -10.42 -33.98
CA LYS A 198 -17.58 -11.11 -35.25
C LYS A 198 -16.52 -10.65 -36.26
N ALA A 199 -15.54 -11.51 -36.53
CA ALA A 199 -14.45 -11.21 -37.45
C ALA A 199 -15.03 -11.00 -38.84
N THR A 200 -14.98 -9.76 -39.33
CA THR A 200 -15.13 -9.47 -40.75
C THR A 200 -13.75 -9.16 -41.29
N ALA A 201 -13.18 -10.18 -41.94
CA ALA A 201 -12.18 -10.18 -42.99
C ALA A 201 -11.08 -9.08 -43.08
N ILE A 202 -9.83 -9.58 -42.98
CA ILE A 202 -8.71 -9.38 -43.92
C ILE A 202 -8.05 -7.98 -43.96
N SER A 203 -6.85 -7.88 -43.35
CA SER A 203 -5.63 -7.66 -44.15
C SER A 203 -4.42 -8.20 -43.38
N GLU A 204 -3.75 -9.18 -44.00
CA GLU A 204 -2.49 -9.73 -43.52
C GLU A 204 -1.36 -8.72 -43.82
N ARG A 205 -0.59 -8.33 -42.80
CA ARG A 205 0.76 -7.78 -43.00
C ARG A 205 1.74 -8.61 -42.18
N LYS A 206 2.33 -9.61 -42.86
CA LYS A 206 3.52 -10.33 -42.39
C LYS A 206 4.66 -9.34 -42.21
N VAL A 207 5.19 -9.21 -40.99
CA VAL A 207 6.53 -8.66 -40.77
C VAL A 207 7.38 -9.75 -40.12
N ASN A 208 8.34 -10.24 -40.89
CA ASN A 208 9.38 -11.19 -40.51
C ASN A 208 10.30 -10.58 -39.43
N ALA A 209 10.24 -11.06 -38.19
CA ALA A 209 11.28 -10.78 -37.20
C ALA A 209 12.45 -11.76 -37.38
N LYS A 210 13.46 -11.35 -38.15
CA LYS A 210 14.76 -12.03 -38.21
C LYS A 210 15.49 -11.83 -36.87
N ARG A 211 15.82 -12.97 -36.25
CA ARG A 211 16.76 -13.14 -35.13
C ARG A 211 18.11 -12.49 -35.46
N ALA A 212 18.45 -11.38 -34.79
CA ALA A 212 19.76 -10.75 -34.88
C ALA A 212 20.60 -11.08 -33.64
N LYS A 213 21.80 -11.59 -33.90
CA LYS A 213 22.87 -11.95 -32.97
C LYS A 213 23.40 -10.70 -32.25
N ARG A 214 23.65 -10.89 -30.96
CA ARG A 214 24.58 -10.19 -30.06
C ARG A 214 25.73 -9.45 -30.79
N SER A 215 25.85 -8.15 -30.54
CA SER A 215 27.12 -7.42 -30.58
C SER A 215 27.28 -6.63 -29.28
N GLU A 216 28.44 -6.78 -28.68
CA GLU A 216 28.90 -6.06 -27.50
C GLU A 216 29.22 -4.61 -27.85
N ALA A 217 28.68 -3.66 -27.07
CA ALA A 217 29.23 -2.33 -26.93
C ALA A 217 28.73 -1.69 -25.61
N LYS A 218 29.61 -1.70 -24.61
CA LYS A 218 29.69 -0.84 -23.42
C LYS A 218 28.40 -0.19 -22.91
N ALA A 219 27.76 -0.83 -21.92
CA ALA A 219 26.91 -0.14 -20.96
C ALA A 219 27.80 0.52 -19.89
N ALA A 220 27.60 1.82 -19.67
CA ALA A 220 28.16 2.53 -18.54
C ALA A 220 27.61 1.92 -17.24
N GLU A 221 28.53 1.35 -16.49
CA GLU A 221 28.37 0.75 -15.18
C GLU A 221 28.05 1.85 -14.15
N PHE A 222 26.78 1.94 -13.72
CA PHE A 222 26.41 2.62 -12.48
C PHE A 222 26.30 1.55 -11.40
N GLU A 223 27.45 1.20 -10.85
CA GLU A 223 27.62 0.27 -9.74
C GLU A 223 27.08 0.92 -8.46
N PHE A 224 25.91 0.47 -7.97
CA PHE A 224 25.58 0.68 -6.56
C PHE A 224 26.41 -0.31 -5.75
N ALA A 225 27.67 0.06 -5.52
CA ALA A 225 28.55 -0.62 -4.59
C ALA A 225 27.97 -0.46 -3.16
N GLN A 226 27.11 -1.39 -2.76
CA GLN A 226 26.80 -1.60 -1.36
C GLN A 226 28.08 -2.08 -0.69
N SER A 227 28.80 -1.15 -0.05
CA SER A 227 29.99 -1.48 0.72
C SER A 227 29.63 -2.50 1.80
N PRO A 228 30.43 -3.56 2.00
CA PRO A 228 30.19 -4.49 3.10
C PRO A 228 30.27 -3.74 4.42
N LEU A 229 29.32 -4.07 5.31
CA LEU A 229 29.12 -3.56 6.65
C LEU A 229 30.46 -3.16 7.31
N SER A 230 30.71 -1.84 7.44
CA SER A 230 31.96 -1.34 8.01
C SER A 230 32.15 -1.90 9.42
N LYS A 231 33.34 -2.43 9.72
CA LYS A 231 33.75 -2.93 11.05
C LYS A 231 33.78 -1.84 12.15
N ASN A 232 33.38 -0.60 11.83
CA ASN A 232 33.38 0.55 12.74
C ASN A 232 32.05 0.75 13.48
N SER A 233 31.10 -0.19 13.36
CA SER A 233 29.82 -0.13 14.08
C SER A 233 29.97 -0.23 15.60
N PHE A 234 31.05 -0.85 16.10
CA PHE A 234 31.35 -0.91 17.53
C PHE A 234 31.73 0.46 18.11
N VAL A 235 32.55 1.24 17.40
CA VAL A 235 32.99 2.57 17.86
C VAL A 235 31.84 3.57 17.84
N LYS A 236 30.99 3.54 16.80
CA LYS A 236 29.76 4.37 16.75
C LYS A 236 28.76 3.98 17.85
N ARG A 237 28.66 2.70 18.20
CA ARG A 237 27.81 2.22 19.30
C ARG A 237 28.34 2.68 20.66
N MET A 238 29.67 2.67 20.87
CA MET A 238 30.28 3.10 22.14
C MET A 238 30.10 4.61 22.38
N ASN A 239 30.28 5.43 21.34
CA ASN A 239 30.09 6.88 21.43
C ASN A 239 28.63 7.28 21.73
N TYR A 240 27.66 6.47 21.28
CA TYR A 240 26.24 6.66 21.59
C TYR A 240 25.90 6.38 23.07
N TYR A 241 26.54 5.38 23.70
CA TYR A 241 26.35 5.12 25.13
C TYR A 241 27.01 6.19 26.01
N HIS A 242 28.16 6.74 25.57
CA HIS A 242 28.84 7.80 26.31
C HIS A 242 28.05 9.11 26.35
N SER A 243 27.48 9.56 25.22
CA SER A 243 26.72 10.83 25.19
C SER A 243 25.36 10.74 25.89
N ARG A 244 24.79 9.54 26.03
CA ARG A 244 23.55 9.33 26.80
C ARG A 244 23.79 9.34 28.32
N MET A 245 24.97 8.95 28.79
CA MET A 245 25.31 8.97 30.22
C MET A 245 25.39 10.39 30.79
N GLU A 246 25.81 11.37 30.00
CA GLU A 246 25.86 12.78 30.42
C GLU A 246 24.46 13.38 30.67
N LYS A 247 23.44 12.88 29.98
CA LYS A 247 22.05 13.38 30.03
C LYS A 247 21.16 12.74 31.09
N LEU A 248 21.69 11.80 31.89
CA LEU A 248 20.95 11.11 32.95
C LEU A 248 20.87 11.96 34.23
N SER A 249 19.73 11.89 34.92
CA SER A 249 19.52 12.56 36.21
C SER A 249 20.46 11.98 37.29
N GLY A 250 20.73 12.74 38.36
CA GLY A 250 21.66 12.30 39.42
C GLY A 250 21.32 10.92 40.02
N THR A 251 20.03 10.61 40.12
CA THR A 251 19.52 9.33 40.63
C THR A 251 19.79 8.17 39.66
N ASP A 252 19.67 8.39 38.35
CA ASP A 252 19.95 7.37 37.35
C ASP A 252 21.45 7.03 37.29
N LYS A 253 22.33 8.02 37.51
CA LYS A 253 23.79 7.79 37.54
C LYS A 253 24.18 6.87 38.69
N LEU A 254 23.60 7.06 39.88
CA LEU A 254 23.86 6.21 41.04
C LEU A 254 23.39 4.77 40.82
N TRP A 255 22.25 4.60 40.17
CA TRP A 255 21.73 3.27 39.84
C TRP A 255 22.66 2.51 38.87
N TRP A 256 23.14 3.16 37.82
CA TRP A 256 24.09 2.55 36.87
C TRP A 256 25.46 2.25 37.49
N ILE A 257 25.96 3.11 38.38
CA ILE A 257 27.19 2.84 39.14
C ILE A 257 27.03 1.58 40.01
N GLY A 258 25.87 1.42 40.67
CA GLY A 258 25.56 0.22 41.46
C GLY A 258 25.58 -1.06 40.63
N LEU A 259 25.03 -1.04 39.41
CA LEU A 259 25.07 -2.19 38.50
C LEU A 259 26.49 -2.56 38.06
N ILE A 260 27.34 -1.56 37.78
CA ILE A 260 28.73 -1.79 37.38
C ILE A 260 29.53 -2.38 38.54
N MET A 261 29.39 -1.83 39.75
CA MET A 261 30.07 -2.33 40.95
C MET A 261 29.69 -3.79 41.24
N THR A 262 28.39 -4.12 41.11
CA THR A 262 27.90 -5.48 41.32
C THR A 262 28.44 -6.45 40.27
N SER A 263 28.49 -6.04 39.00
CA SER A 263 29.04 -6.87 37.92
C SER A 263 30.54 -7.15 38.10
N VAL A 264 31.33 -6.13 38.46
CA VAL A 264 32.78 -6.28 38.69
C VAL A 264 33.05 -7.12 39.93
N GLY A 265 32.30 -6.92 41.02
CA GLY A 265 32.42 -7.73 42.23
C GLY A 265 32.11 -9.21 41.99
N SER A 266 31.07 -9.50 41.20
CA SER A 266 30.73 -10.87 40.80
C SER A 266 31.83 -11.53 39.96
N LEU A 267 32.45 -10.81 39.02
CA LEU A 267 33.56 -11.33 38.24
C LEU A 267 34.80 -11.58 39.09
N ALA A 268 35.11 -10.71 40.05
CA ALA A 268 36.24 -10.89 40.97
C ALA A 268 36.09 -12.13 41.87
N LEU A 269 34.86 -12.53 42.21
CA LEU A 269 34.57 -13.76 42.95
C LEU A 269 34.70 -15.03 42.11
N ILE A 270 34.55 -14.94 40.79
CA ILE A 270 34.68 -16.09 39.87
C ILE A 270 36.15 -16.39 39.56
N TYR A 271 37.04 -15.39 39.66
CA TYR A 271 38.48 -15.52 39.37
C TYR A 271 39.34 -15.69 40.64
N ARG A 272 38.75 -16.06 41.76
CA ARG A 272 39.43 -16.38 43.02
C ARG A 272 39.14 -17.81 43.43
#